data_AF-A0A7C0VQN7-F1
#
_entry.id   AF-A0A7C0VQN7-F1
#
_cell.length_a   1.000
_cell.length_b   1.000
_cell.length_c   1.000
_cell.angle_alpha   90.00
_cell.angle_beta   90.00
_cell.angle_gamma   90.00
#
_symmetry.space_group_name_H-M   'P 1'
#
loop_
_entity.id
_entity.type
_entity.pdbx_description
1 polymer ?
#
loop_
_entity_poly.entity_id
_entity_poly.type
_entity_poly.pdbx_seq_one_letter_code
_entity_poly.pdbx_strand_id
1 'polypeptide(L)'
;MGPKRAYEIVKSAGDLEKALKTLGVRYNEKLLEIRKFFLNPPVTDDYTLKWRMPDEEKVVEILCEEHDFSRDRVLNNLQKYKSVRARQTTLF
;
A
#
# COMPACT_ATOMS: atom_id res chain seq x y z
N MET A 1 20.29 3.35 13.10
CA MET A 1 19.29 3.74 14.12
C MET A 1 18.02 2.93 13.93
N GLY A 2 17.38 2.48 15.01
CA GLY A 2 16.10 1.76 14.93
C GLY A 2 14.87 2.68 15.01
N PRO A 3 13.66 2.17 14.71
CA PRO A 3 12.44 2.98 14.63
C PRO A 3 12.07 3.74 15.91
N LYS A 4 12.17 3.09 17.08
CA LYS A 4 11.87 3.71 18.38
C LYS A 4 12.76 4.92 18.67
N ARG A 5 14.07 4.76 18.48
CA ARG A 5 15.05 5.81 18.71
C ARG A 5 14.89 6.96 17.72
N ALA A 6 14.58 6.66 16.45
CA ALA A 6 14.34 7.67 15.42
C ALA A 6 13.10 8.52 15.76
N TYR A 7 12.01 7.89 16.19
CA TYR A 7 10.80 8.59 16.61
C TYR A 7 11.04 9.55 17.78
N GLU A 8 11.74 9.11 18.84
CA GLU A 8 12.06 9.95 20.01
C GLU A 8 12.84 11.22 19.62
N ILE A 9 13.78 11.08 18.69
CA ILE A 9 14.63 12.19 18.23
C ILE A 9 13.82 13.18 17.39
N VAL A 10 13.02 12.70 16.44
CA VAL A 10 12.17 13.58 15.63
C VAL A 10 11.13 14.29 16.50
N LYS A 11 10.51 13.58 17.44
CA LYS A 11 9.52 14.15 18.37
C LYS A 11 10.10 15.22 19.29
N SER A 12 11.29 14.99 19.84
CA SER A 12 11.94 15.94 20.75
C SER A 12 12.52 17.15 20.02
N ALA A 13 13.00 16.98 18.79
CA ALA A 13 13.55 18.07 17.98
C ALA A 13 12.46 18.96 17.34
N GLY A 14 11.25 18.42 17.11
CA GLY A 14 10.09 19.12 16.55
C GLY A 14 10.17 19.39 15.04
N ASP A 15 11.36 19.39 14.44
CA ASP A 15 11.57 19.46 13.00
C ASP A 15 12.77 18.60 12.56
N LEU A 16 12.77 18.18 11.30
CA LEU A 16 13.79 17.33 10.69
C LEU A 16 15.18 17.99 10.72
N GLU A 17 15.29 19.30 10.49
CA GLU A 17 16.58 20.00 10.46
C GLU A 17 17.23 20.02 11.84
N LYS A 18 16.41 20.26 12.88
CA LYS A 18 16.84 20.19 14.28
C LYS A 18 17.24 18.77 14.67
N ALA A 19 16.48 17.76 14.22
CA ALA A 19 16.78 16.35 14.48
C ALA A 19 18.12 15.93 13.85
N LEU A 20 18.37 16.33 12.59
CA LEU A 20 19.61 16.04 11.88
C LEU A 20 20.82 16.73 12.51
N LYS A 21 20.64 17.98 13.01
CA LYS A 21 21.67 18.70 13.76
C LYS A 21 22.06 17.97 15.05
N THR A 22 21.09 17.46 15.82
CA THR A 22 21.33 16.66 17.04
C THR A 22 22.06 15.35 16.72
N LEU A 23 21.84 14.79 15.55
CA LEU A 23 22.48 13.56 15.08
C LEU A 23 23.87 13.79 14.46
N GLY A 24 24.30 15.05 14.31
CA GLY A 24 25.55 15.40 13.62
C GLY A 24 25.53 15.05 12.12
N VAL A 25 24.36 14.76 11.56
CA VAL A 25 24.19 14.40 10.15
C VAL A 25 24.05 15.70 9.35
N ARG A 26 24.91 15.88 8.35
CA ARG A 26 24.80 17.02 7.45
C ARG A 26 23.52 16.92 6.65
N TYR A 27 22.75 17.99 6.69
CA TYR A 27 21.63 18.20 5.78
C TYR A 27 22.16 18.16 4.34
N ASN A 28 21.54 17.34 3.48
CA ASN A 28 21.91 17.21 2.08
C ASN A 28 20.69 17.46 1.18
N GLU A 29 20.92 17.81 -0.09
CA GLU A 29 19.86 18.09 -1.05
C GLU A 29 18.95 16.88 -1.31
N LYS A 30 19.50 15.66 -1.20
CA LYS A 30 18.73 14.42 -1.32
C LYS A 30 17.66 14.26 -0.25
N LEU A 31 17.92 14.69 0.99
CA LEU A 31 16.92 14.65 2.07
C LEU A 31 15.77 15.61 1.80
N LEU A 32 16.05 16.76 1.19
CA LEU A 32 15.02 17.70 0.71
C LEU A 32 14.17 17.08 -0.39
N GLU A 33 14.79 16.44 -1.38
CA GLU A 33 14.08 15.75 -2.47
C GLU A 33 13.17 14.65 -1.93
N ILE A 34 13.68 13.81 -1.03
CA ILE A 34 12.90 12.75 -0.37
C ILE A 34 11.73 13.36 0.42
N ARG A 35 11.98 14.40 1.22
CA ARG A 35 10.92 15.11 1.97
C ARG A 35 9.85 15.65 1.02
N LYS A 36 10.25 16.30 -0.08
CA LYS A 36 9.33 16.84 -1.09
C LYS A 36 8.51 15.74 -1.76
N PHE A 37 9.12 14.60 -2.08
CA PHE A 37 8.43 13.45 -2.65
C PHE A 37 7.36 12.89 -1.70
N PHE A 38 7.67 12.75 -0.40
CA PHE A 38 6.67 12.27 0.57
C PHE A 38 5.56 13.30 0.84
N LEU A 39 5.86 14.60 0.77
CA LEU A 39 4.87 15.66 0.97
C LEU A 39 4.00 15.90 -0.26
N ASN A 40 4.58 15.81 -1.46
CA ASN A 40 3.93 16.02 -2.74
C ASN A 40 4.27 14.86 -3.68
N PRO A 41 3.75 13.65 -3.39
CA PRO A 41 3.98 12.53 -4.28
C PRO A 41 3.27 12.78 -5.61
N PRO A 42 3.82 12.28 -6.73
CA PRO A 42 3.10 12.29 -8.00
C PRO A 42 1.88 11.37 -7.86
N VAL A 43 0.71 11.97 -7.68
CA VAL A 43 -0.58 11.28 -7.59
C VAL A 43 -1.41 11.57 -8.83
N THR A 44 -2.39 10.70 -9.09
CA THR A 44 -3.38 10.90 -10.15
C THR A 44 -4.76 10.60 -9.60
N ASP A 45 -5.70 11.50 -9.90
CA ASP A 45 -7.13 11.28 -9.69
C ASP A 45 -7.80 10.73 -10.97
N ASP A 46 -7.03 10.52 -12.04
CA ASP A 46 -7.50 10.00 -13.32
C ASP A 46 -7.63 8.47 -13.29
N TYR A 47 -8.62 7.98 -12.53
CA TYR A 47 -9.03 6.58 -12.54
C TYR A 47 -10.52 6.43 -12.25
N THR A 48 -11.13 5.35 -12.76
CA THR A 48 -12.50 4.99 -12.42
C THR A 48 -12.54 3.63 -11.74
N LEU A 49 -13.09 3.59 -10.53
CA LEU A 49 -13.28 2.34 -9.81
C LEU A 49 -14.50 1.58 -10.38
N LYS A 50 -14.25 0.45 -11.06
CA LYS A 50 -15.28 -0.43 -11.62
C LYS A 50 -15.10 -1.85 -11.09
N TRP A 51 -16.06 -2.32 -10.31
CA TRP A 51 -16.11 -3.72 -9.87
C TRP A 51 -16.88 -4.54 -10.88
N ARG A 52 -16.25 -5.58 -11.42
CA ARG A 52 -16.84 -6.53 -12.36
C ARG A 52 -16.78 -7.93 -11.77
N MET A 53 -17.65 -8.82 -12.24
CA MET A 53 -17.52 -10.22 -11.87
C MET A 53 -16.23 -10.79 -12.50
N PRO A 54 -15.49 -11.63 -11.76
CA PRO A 54 -14.31 -12.30 -12.31
C PRO A 54 -14.72 -13.27 -13.42
N ASP A 55 -13.84 -13.44 -14.39
CA ASP A 55 -13.91 -14.48 -15.40
C ASP A 55 -13.36 -15.78 -14.80
N GLU A 56 -14.24 -16.74 -14.51
CA GLU A 56 -13.86 -17.95 -13.77
C GLU A 56 -12.87 -18.82 -14.55
N GLU A 57 -13.04 -18.92 -15.86
CA GLU A 57 -12.17 -19.74 -16.71
C GLU A 57 -10.76 -19.19 -16.69
N LYS A 58 -10.61 -17.87 -16.89
CA LYS A 58 -9.29 -17.20 -16.85
C LYS A 58 -8.64 -17.23 -15.47
N VAL A 59 -9.43 -17.14 -14.40
CA VAL A 59 -8.88 -17.25 -13.05
C VAL A 59 -8.35 -18.66 -12.78
N VAL A 60 -9.05 -19.69 -13.26
CA VAL A 60 -8.60 -21.08 -13.12
C VAL A 60 -7.36 -21.34 -13.97
N GLU A 61 -7.32 -20.84 -15.20
CA GLU A 61 -6.15 -20.93 -16.09
C GLU A 61 -4.90 -20.34 -15.41
N ILE A 62 -4.93 -19.05 -15.05
CA ILE A 62 -3.77 -18.37 -14.43
C ILE A 62 -3.35 -19.04 -13.13
N LEU A 63 -4.30 -19.37 -12.24
CA LEU A 63 -3.94 -19.87 -10.91
C LEU A 63 -3.55 -21.36 -10.93
N CYS A 64 -4.25 -22.19 -11.69
CA CYS A 64 -4.05 -23.65 -11.65
C CYS A 64 -3.05 -24.13 -12.71
N GLU A 65 -3.03 -23.52 -13.90
CA GLU A 65 -2.18 -23.95 -15.01
C GLU A 65 -0.81 -23.24 -14.99
N GLU A 66 -0.75 -21.95 -14.63
CA GLU A 66 0.52 -21.20 -14.57
C GLU A 66 1.18 -21.19 -13.18
N HIS A 67 0.38 -21.23 -12.11
CA HIS A 67 0.86 -21.07 -10.73
C HIS A 67 0.65 -22.30 -9.83
N ASP A 68 0.22 -23.44 -10.40
CA ASP A 68 0.07 -24.73 -9.73
C ASP A 68 -0.82 -24.73 -8.46
N PHE A 69 -1.81 -23.83 -8.40
CA PHE A 69 -2.79 -23.85 -7.32
C PHE A 69 -3.74 -25.05 -7.45
N SER A 70 -4.20 -25.55 -6.30
CA SER A 70 -5.24 -26.59 -6.26
C SER A 70 -6.55 -26.07 -6.87
N ARG A 71 -6.96 -26.69 -7.98
CA ARG A 71 -8.20 -26.36 -8.71
C ARG A 71 -9.44 -26.39 -7.83
N ASP A 72 -9.57 -27.40 -6.98
CA ASP A 72 -10.69 -27.54 -6.05
C ASP A 72 -10.78 -26.33 -5.09
N ARG A 73 -9.63 -25.90 -4.55
CA ARG A 73 -9.56 -24.72 -3.69
C ARG A 73 -9.95 -23.44 -4.44
N VAL A 74 -9.49 -23.26 -5.68
CA VAL A 74 -9.80 -22.08 -6.49
C VAL A 74 -11.30 -21.99 -6.80
N LEU A 75 -11.90 -23.10 -7.28
CA LEU A 75 -13.31 -23.16 -7.61
C LEU A 75 -14.22 -22.91 -6.39
N ASN A 76 -13.89 -23.54 -5.25
CA ASN A 76 -14.65 -23.36 -4.01
C ASN A 76 -14.63 -21.91 -3.51
N ASN A 77 -13.56 -21.16 -3.78
CA ASN A 77 -13.50 -19.73 -3.43
C ASN A 77 -14.25 -18.86 -4.44
N LEU A 78 -14.11 -19.12 -5.75
CA LEU A 78 -14.84 -18.41 -6.79
C LEU A 78 -16.36 -18.47 -6.59
N GLN A 79 -16.89 -19.64 -6.21
CA GLN A 79 -18.31 -19.81 -5.88
C GLN A 79 -18.76 -18.91 -4.71
N LYS A 80 -17.93 -18.71 -3.69
CA LYS A 80 -18.23 -17.83 -2.55
C LYS A 80 -18.30 -16.36 -2.97
N TYR A 81 -17.46 -15.93 -3.92
CA TYR A 81 -17.46 -14.53 -4.37
C TYR A 81 -18.67 -14.16 -5.24
N LYS A 82 -19.37 -15.15 -5.84
CA LYS A 82 -20.63 -14.92 -6.58
C LYS A 82 -21.79 -14.44 -5.68
N SER A 83 -21.80 -14.83 -4.40
CA SER A 83 -22.90 -14.51 -3.48
C SER A 83 -22.68 -13.27 -2.62
N VAL A 84 -21.46 -12.73 -2.57
CA VAL A 84 -21.13 -11.54 -1.77
C VAL A 84 -21.41 -10.27 -2.57
N ARG A 85 -22.62 -9.73 -2.43
CA ARG A 85 -22.91 -8.31 -2.66
C ARG A 85 -23.21 -7.63 -1.33
N ALA A 86 -22.18 -7.08 -0.70
CA ALA A 86 -22.37 -6.18 0.42
C ALA A 86 -21.59 -4.88 0.17
N ARG A 87 -22.31 -3.83 -0.26
CA ARG A 87 -21.87 -2.46 0.00
C ARG A 87 -22.34 -2.12 1.41
N GLN A 88 -21.54 -2.47 2.42
CA GLN A 88 -21.70 -1.81 3.72
C GLN A 88 -21.08 -0.43 3.57
N THR A 89 -21.91 0.57 3.28
CA THR A 89 -21.50 1.98 3.38
C THR A 89 -21.47 2.30 4.87
N THR A 90 -20.30 2.23 5.49
CA THR A 90 -20.12 2.84 6.81
C THR A 90 -20.27 4.35 6.59
N LEU A 91 -21.40 4.90 7.02
CA LEU A 91 -21.54 6.35 7.18
C LEU A 91 -20.70 6.75 8.39
N PHE A 92 -19.90 7.80 8.24
CA PHE A 92 -19.28 8.51 9.36
C PHE A 92 -20.36 9.05 10.29
#